data_AF-A0A399SRP7-F1
#
_entry.id   AF-A0A399SRP7-F1
#
_cell.length_a   1.000
_cell.length_b   1.000
_cell.length_c   1.000
_cell.angle_alpha   90.00
_cell.angle_beta   90.00
_cell.angle_gamma   90.00
#
_symmetry.space_group_name_H-M   'P 1'
#
loop_
_entity.id
_entity.type
_entity.pdbx_description
1 polymer ?
#
loop_
_entity_poly.entity_id
_entity_poly.type
_entity_poly.pdbx_seq_one_letter_code
_entity_poly.pdbx_strand_id
1 'polypeptide(L)'
;MTDQATPARPPHRVLVFSCDDRPGIVHAIAGAIVEAGGDITESQQFSSADTGRFFMRLQIQSAADDDRLADALAAVVERYDATWHLDEVGRPLRTLVLGSTAEHCVNDLLFRQRAGQLPVEIPLVLSNHGRLADLAGFYGVPFEHVPVTDDASKRAFEDRVIRAVEEHDIELVVLARYMQILSPELCARLSGRIINIHHSFLPGFKGANPYKQAHARGVKLIGATAHFVTSDLDEGPIVEQNVVRVDHSRSARELMAIGQDEESRTLTQAVRWFAEHRVLLDGARTIIFR
;
A
#
# COMPACT_ATOMS: atom_id res chain seq x y z
N MET A 1 11.47 -5.51 -47.96
CA MET A 1 10.98 -4.73 -46.81
C MET A 1 11.87 -5.09 -45.64
N THR A 2 12.85 -4.23 -45.35
CA THR A 2 13.68 -4.34 -44.15
C THR A 2 12.78 -4.11 -42.95
N ASP A 3 12.64 -5.14 -42.14
CA ASP A 3 12.00 -5.11 -40.83
C ASP A 3 12.84 -4.17 -39.94
N GLN A 4 12.43 -2.90 -39.86
CA GLN A 4 13.02 -1.96 -38.92
C GLN A 4 12.51 -2.38 -37.54
N ALA A 5 13.32 -3.18 -36.83
CA ALA A 5 13.10 -3.47 -35.43
C ALA A 5 12.94 -2.14 -34.69
N THR A 6 11.75 -1.92 -34.11
CA THR A 6 11.48 -0.78 -33.24
C THR A 6 12.58 -0.78 -32.15
N PRO A 7 13.34 0.31 -31.97
CA PRO A 7 14.38 0.32 -30.95
C PRO A 7 13.75 -0.01 -29.60
N ALA A 8 14.35 -0.95 -28.87
CA ALA A 8 13.89 -1.34 -27.54
C ALA A 8 13.80 -0.08 -26.69
N ARG A 9 12.62 0.16 -26.10
CA ARG A 9 12.40 1.34 -25.27
C ARG A 9 13.31 1.23 -24.05
N PRO A 10 14.09 2.27 -23.72
CA PRO A 10 14.99 2.24 -22.56
C PRO A 10 14.23 1.94 -21.26
N PRO A 11 14.85 1.24 -20.30
CA PRO A 11 14.26 0.96 -19.00
C PRO A 11 13.69 2.21 -18.31
N HIS A 12 12.60 2.02 -17.58
CA HIS A 12 11.86 3.08 -16.91
C HIS A 12 11.86 2.85 -15.41
N ARG A 13 12.48 3.76 -14.65
CA ARG A 13 12.64 3.66 -13.21
C ARG A 13 11.81 4.70 -12.47
N VAL A 14 11.44 4.39 -11.24
CA VAL A 14 10.89 5.34 -10.28
C VAL A 14 11.90 5.57 -9.17
N LEU A 15 12.26 6.84 -8.95
CA LEU A 15 13.08 7.28 -7.83
C LEU A 15 12.17 7.94 -6.81
N VAL A 16 12.19 7.43 -5.59
CA VAL A 16 11.61 8.09 -4.41
C VAL A 16 12.74 8.62 -3.55
N PHE A 17 12.61 9.85 -3.07
CA PHE A 17 13.64 10.54 -2.31
C PHE A 17 13.02 11.38 -1.19
N SER A 18 13.61 11.34 0.00
CA SER A 18 13.23 12.22 1.10
C SER A 18 14.42 12.59 1.99
N CYS A 19 14.44 13.82 2.47
CA CYS A 19 15.49 14.35 3.36
C CYS A 19 14.97 15.57 4.14
N ASP A 20 15.83 16.20 4.93
CA ASP A 20 15.57 17.54 5.46
C ASP A 20 15.56 18.57 4.32
N ASP A 21 14.62 19.51 4.35
CA ASP A 21 14.44 20.50 3.30
C ASP A 21 15.57 21.56 3.34
N ARG A 22 16.15 21.82 2.18
CA ARG A 22 17.23 22.79 1.98
C ARG A 22 17.39 23.15 0.50
N PRO A 23 17.92 24.34 0.19
CA PRO A 23 18.14 24.76 -1.19
C PRO A 23 19.01 23.78 -2.00
N GLY A 24 18.67 23.61 -3.27
CA GLY A 24 19.48 22.91 -4.25
C GLY A 24 19.18 21.41 -4.45
N ILE A 25 18.29 20.80 -3.66
CA ILE A 25 17.97 19.36 -3.75
C ILE A 25 17.55 18.97 -5.18
N VAL A 26 16.53 19.65 -5.72
CA VAL A 26 16.00 19.37 -7.07
C VAL A 26 17.07 19.50 -8.15
N HIS A 27 17.92 20.54 -8.06
CA HIS A 27 19.00 20.75 -9.02
C HIS A 27 20.04 19.62 -8.96
N ALA A 28 20.45 19.21 -7.76
CA ALA A 28 21.42 18.15 -7.56
C ALA A 28 20.91 16.81 -8.11
N ILE A 29 19.66 16.44 -7.80
CA ILE A 29 19.05 15.20 -8.30
C ILE A 29 18.92 15.24 -9.82
N ALA A 30 18.38 16.32 -10.40
CA ALA A 30 18.22 16.44 -11.84
C ALA A 30 19.57 16.41 -12.57
N GLY A 31 20.60 17.07 -12.02
CA GLY A 31 21.96 17.04 -12.55
C GLY A 31 22.54 15.63 -12.58
N ALA A 32 22.47 14.91 -11.47
CA ALA A 32 22.94 13.52 -11.37
C ALA A 32 22.24 12.59 -12.38
N ILE A 33 20.93 12.73 -12.55
CA ILE A 33 20.16 11.93 -13.52
C ILE A 33 20.64 12.22 -14.96
N VAL A 34 20.87 13.49 -15.30
CA VAL A 34 21.37 13.88 -16.62
C VAL A 34 22.79 13.38 -16.85
N GLU A 35 23.67 13.42 -15.85
CA GLU A 35 25.04 12.87 -15.92
C GLU A 35 25.05 11.35 -16.18
N ALA A 36 24.06 10.64 -15.63
CA ALA A 36 23.83 9.23 -15.93
C ALA A 36 23.16 8.99 -17.30
N GLY A 37 22.81 10.04 -18.05
CA GLY A 37 22.11 9.93 -19.34
C GLY A 37 20.64 9.54 -19.18
N GLY A 38 20.00 9.91 -18.08
CA GLY A 38 18.58 9.74 -17.84
C GLY A 38 17.73 10.93 -18.28
N ASP A 39 16.50 10.64 -18.70
CA ASP A 39 15.46 11.61 -19.02
C ASP A 39 14.34 11.52 -17.99
N ILE A 40 13.92 12.66 -17.43
CA ILE A 40 12.88 12.72 -16.41
C ILE A 40 11.51 12.85 -17.10
N THR A 41 10.69 11.82 -16.98
CA THR A 41 9.38 11.70 -17.64
C THR A 41 8.21 12.09 -16.74
N GLU A 42 8.38 11.98 -15.42
CA GLU A 42 7.45 12.48 -14.41
C GLU A 42 8.26 13.07 -13.25
N SER A 43 7.84 14.20 -12.70
CA SER A 43 8.47 14.81 -11.53
C SER A 43 7.44 15.43 -10.62
N GLN A 44 7.43 14.99 -9.36
CA GLN A 44 6.65 15.60 -8.29
C GLN A 44 7.53 15.83 -7.08
N GLN A 45 7.35 16.97 -6.40
CA GLN A 45 8.05 17.30 -5.18
C GLN A 45 7.15 18.02 -4.20
N PHE A 46 7.47 17.90 -2.91
CA PHE A 46 6.76 18.55 -1.83
C PHE A 46 7.70 18.91 -0.70
N SER A 47 7.64 20.16 -0.25
CA SER A 47 8.29 20.64 0.98
C SER A 47 7.26 20.75 2.09
N SER A 48 7.44 19.97 3.15
CA SER A 48 6.60 20.02 4.34
C SER A 48 7.08 21.13 5.28
N ALA A 49 6.32 22.22 5.37
CA ALA A 49 6.63 23.31 6.30
C ALA A 49 6.49 22.88 7.78
N ASP A 50 5.63 21.89 8.08
CA ASP A 50 5.39 21.46 9.46
C ASP A 50 6.51 20.58 10.00
N THR A 51 7.11 19.74 9.15
CA THR A 51 8.17 18.81 9.54
C THR A 51 9.56 19.24 9.08
N GLY A 52 9.66 20.26 8.23
CA GLY A 52 10.92 20.70 7.64
C GLY A 52 11.52 19.68 6.67
N ARG A 53 10.72 18.74 6.17
CA ARG A 53 11.17 17.64 5.28
C ARG A 53 10.82 17.92 3.82
N PHE A 54 11.67 17.42 2.93
CA PHE A 54 11.47 17.44 1.48
C PHE A 54 11.22 16.02 0.97
N PHE A 55 10.33 15.92 -0.02
CA PHE A 55 9.90 14.67 -0.65
C PHE A 55 9.90 14.83 -2.16
N MET A 56 10.34 13.81 -2.89
CA MET A 56 10.33 13.81 -4.34
C MET A 56 10.07 12.41 -4.90
N ARG A 57 9.31 12.36 -5.99
CA ARG A 57 9.10 11.17 -6.81
C ARG A 57 9.37 11.52 -8.27
N LEU A 58 10.28 10.80 -8.89
CA LEU A 58 10.63 10.95 -10.29
C LEU A 58 10.38 9.65 -11.04
N GLN A 59 9.96 9.74 -12.30
CA GLN A 59 10.11 8.63 -13.24
C GLN A 59 11.21 8.97 -14.25
N ILE A 60 12.17 8.06 -14.40
CA ILE A 60 13.42 8.27 -15.15
C ILE A 60 13.51 7.21 -16.26
N GLN A 61 13.58 7.65 -17.50
CA GLN A 61 13.81 6.78 -18.64
C GLN A 61 15.31 6.87 -19.01
N SER A 62 16.05 5.76 -18.94
CA SER A 62 17.50 5.77 -19.19
C SER A 62 18.01 4.44 -19.72
N ALA A 63 19.05 4.48 -20.56
CA ALA A 63 19.78 3.29 -20.99
C ALA A 63 20.89 2.87 -20.02
N ALA A 64 21.25 3.71 -19.04
CA ALA A 64 22.14 3.33 -17.95
C ALA A 64 21.53 2.16 -17.17
N ASP A 65 22.34 1.30 -16.56
CA ASP A 65 21.86 0.31 -15.59
C ASP A 65 21.59 0.96 -14.22
N ASP A 66 21.04 0.19 -13.29
CA ASP A 66 20.64 0.70 -11.98
C ASP A 66 21.87 1.08 -11.13
N ASP A 67 22.97 0.34 -11.25
CA ASP A 67 24.24 0.65 -10.58
C ASP A 67 24.78 2.02 -11.00
N ARG A 68 24.77 2.33 -12.30
CA ARG A 68 25.23 3.64 -12.78
C ARG A 68 24.32 4.79 -12.34
N LEU A 69 23.01 4.57 -12.27
CA LEU A 69 22.09 5.57 -11.73
C LEU A 69 22.33 5.79 -10.22
N ALA A 70 22.53 4.70 -9.48
CA ALA A 70 22.85 4.73 -8.06
C ALA A 70 24.17 5.48 -7.78
N ASP A 71 25.22 5.17 -8.54
CA ASP A 71 26.53 5.82 -8.43
C ASP A 71 26.44 7.33 -8.69
N ALA A 72 25.67 7.75 -9.71
CA ALA A 72 25.45 9.16 -10.00
C ALA A 72 24.69 9.89 -8.88
N LEU A 73 23.76 9.19 -8.22
CA LEU A 73 22.98 9.73 -7.10
C LEU A 73 23.73 9.70 -5.76
N ALA A 74 24.77 8.87 -5.61
CA ALA A 74 25.44 8.62 -4.34
C ALA A 74 25.93 9.91 -3.65
N ALA A 75 26.57 10.81 -4.40
CA ALA A 75 27.04 12.10 -3.86
C ALA A 75 25.89 13.02 -3.42
N VAL A 76 24.74 12.94 -4.09
CA VAL A 76 23.53 13.70 -3.73
C VAL A 76 22.92 13.13 -2.46
N VAL A 77 22.78 11.80 -2.38
CA VAL A 77 22.26 11.09 -1.21
C VAL A 77 23.09 11.39 0.03
N GLU A 78 24.42 11.29 -0.07
CA GLU A 78 25.33 11.60 1.04
C GLU A 78 25.24 13.08 1.45
N ARG A 79 25.28 14.00 0.49
CA ARG A 79 25.18 15.45 0.76
C ARG A 79 23.90 15.80 1.49
N TYR A 80 22.79 15.16 1.11
CA TYR A 80 21.47 15.47 1.61
C TYR A 80 21.01 14.55 2.77
N ASP A 81 21.83 13.60 3.20
CA ASP A 81 21.47 12.56 4.20
C ASP A 81 20.10 11.96 3.89
N ALA A 82 19.92 11.55 2.63
CA ALA A 82 18.61 11.23 2.09
C ALA A 82 18.27 9.75 2.22
N THR A 83 17.02 9.47 2.57
CA THR A 83 16.41 8.17 2.31
C THR A 83 15.94 8.15 0.87
N TRP A 84 16.34 7.14 0.12
CA TRP A 84 15.96 7.00 -1.28
C TRP A 84 15.72 5.55 -1.66
N HIS A 85 14.95 5.35 -2.72
CA HIS A 85 14.67 4.04 -3.32
C HIS A 85 14.56 4.19 -4.83
N LEU A 86 15.17 3.28 -5.58
CA LEU A 86 15.08 3.20 -7.03
C LEU A 86 14.43 1.86 -7.38
N ASP A 87 13.36 1.89 -8.18
CA ASP A 87 12.64 0.70 -8.62
C ASP A 87 12.27 0.78 -10.10
N GLU A 88 11.74 -0.30 -10.65
CA GLU A 88 11.19 -0.35 -12.00
C GLU A 88 9.73 0.11 -12.03
N VAL A 89 9.39 1.00 -12.98
CA VAL A 89 8.01 1.47 -13.15
C VAL A 89 7.12 0.32 -13.63
N GLY A 90 6.10 0.01 -12.83
CA GLY A 90 5.07 -0.96 -13.20
C GLY A 90 5.43 -2.42 -12.91
N ARG A 91 6.59 -2.68 -12.29
CA ARG A 91 6.91 -4.00 -11.73
C ARG A 91 5.82 -4.40 -10.72
N PRO A 92 5.26 -5.62 -10.81
CA PRO A 92 4.31 -6.09 -9.80
C PRO A 92 4.97 -6.14 -8.41
N LEU A 93 4.39 -5.41 -7.46
CA LEU A 93 4.83 -5.40 -6.07
C LEU A 93 4.41 -6.70 -5.37
N ARG A 94 5.37 -7.39 -4.75
CA ARG A 94 5.11 -8.67 -4.09
C ARG A 94 4.34 -8.44 -2.79
N THR A 95 3.11 -8.93 -2.73
CA THR A 95 2.11 -8.52 -1.73
C THR A 95 1.51 -9.72 -1.01
N LEU A 96 1.66 -9.80 0.31
CA LEU A 96 1.01 -10.81 1.13
C LEU A 96 -0.37 -10.31 1.57
N VAL A 97 -1.41 -11.09 1.36
CA VAL A 97 -2.77 -10.75 1.81
C VAL A 97 -3.13 -11.56 3.05
N LEU A 98 -3.47 -10.86 4.13
CA LEU A 98 -4.03 -11.44 5.34
C LEU A 98 -5.55 -11.22 5.37
N GLY A 99 -6.32 -12.27 5.64
CA GLY A 99 -7.78 -12.20 5.71
C GLY A 99 -8.37 -12.97 6.89
N SER A 100 -9.63 -12.69 7.24
CA SER A 100 -10.39 -13.47 8.22
C SER A 100 -11.56 -14.19 7.55
N THR A 101 -12.79 -13.68 7.68
CA THR A 101 -13.99 -14.31 7.09
C THR A 101 -14.67 -13.46 6.04
N ALA A 102 -14.33 -12.17 5.96
CA ALA A 102 -14.91 -11.25 5.00
C ALA A 102 -14.21 -11.41 3.64
N GLU A 103 -15.00 -11.62 2.59
CA GLU A 103 -14.48 -11.97 1.25
C GLU A 103 -14.25 -10.73 0.37
N HIS A 104 -14.93 -9.61 0.62
CA HIS A 104 -15.03 -8.49 -0.31
C HIS A 104 -13.68 -7.86 -0.68
N CYS A 105 -12.85 -7.48 0.30
CA CYS A 105 -11.54 -6.89 0.03
C CYS A 105 -10.58 -7.88 -0.65
N VAL A 106 -10.57 -9.15 -0.22
CA VAL A 106 -9.71 -10.18 -0.82
C VAL A 106 -10.12 -10.42 -2.28
N ASN A 107 -11.42 -10.54 -2.54
CA ASN A 107 -11.93 -10.70 -3.90
C ASN A 107 -11.57 -9.52 -4.81
N ASP A 108 -11.73 -8.28 -4.35
CA ASP A 108 -11.43 -7.09 -5.15
C ASP A 108 -9.93 -6.99 -5.49
N LEU A 109 -9.04 -7.26 -4.52
CA LEU A 109 -7.59 -7.29 -4.75
C LEU A 109 -7.20 -8.37 -5.78
N LEU A 110 -7.67 -9.61 -5.59
CA LEU A 110 -7.37 -10.74 -6.49
C LEU A 110 -7.93 -10.51 -7.89
N PHE A 111 -9.15 -9.99 -7.99
CA PHE A 111 -9.76 -9.63 -9.27
C PHE A 111 -8.93 -8.59 -10.02
N ARG A 112 -8.53 -7.50 -9.35
CA ARG A 112 -7.80 -6.41 -10.00
C ARG A 112 -6.38 -6.78 -10.37
N GLN A 113 -5.71 -7.60 -9.57
CA GLN A 113 -4.44 -8.22 -9.97
C GLN A 113 -4.63 -9.02 -11.26
N ARG A 114 -5.58 -9.97 -11.28
CA ARG A 114 -5.82 -10.83 -12.45
C ARG A 114 -6.19 -10.02 -13.70
N ALA A 115 -6.91 -8.92 -13.52
CA ALA A 115 -7.30 -8.01 -14.60
C ALA A 115 -6.17 -7.06 -15.06
N GLY A 116 -4.98 -7.09 -14.44
CA GLY A 116 -3.87 -6.17 -14.74
C GLY A 116 -4.14 -4.73 -14.32
N GLN A 117 -5.10 -4.51 -13.42
CA GLN A 117 -5.52 -3.19 -12.94
C GLN A 117 -4.85 -2.78 -11.62
N LEU A 118 -4.15 -3.69 -10.98
CA LEU A 118 -3.40 -3.45 -9.75
C LEU A 118 -2.01 -4.09 -9.94
N PRO A 119 -0.91 -3.30 -9.92
CA PRO A 119 0.43 -3.80 -10.18
C PRO A 119 0.99 -4.51 -8.94
N VAL A 120 0.37 -5.62 -8.55
CA VAL A 120 0.80 -6.46 -7.44
C VAL A 120 0.86 -7.91 -7.88
N GLU A 121 1.73 -8.67 -7.23
CA GLU A 121 1.75 -10.12 -7.27
C GLU A 121 1.40 -10.64 -5.88
N ILE A 122 0.30 -11.38 -5.75
CA ILE A 122 -0.12 -12.01 -4.49
C ILE A 122 0.25 -13.49 -4.55
N PRO A 123 1.42 -13.90 -4.00
CA PRO A 123 1.86 -15.29 -4.02
C PRO A 123 1.16 -16.16 -2.97
N LEU A 124 0.54 -15.54 -1.96
CA LEU A 124 -0.11 -16.25 -0.85
C LEU A 124 -1.21 -15.41 -0.22
N VAL A 125 -2.34 -16.05 0.09
CA VAL A 125 -3.34 -15.55 1.05
C VAL A 125 -3.23 -16.34 2.34
N LEU A 126 -2.92 -15.67 3.45
CA LEU A 126 -2.90 -16.26 4.80
C LEU A 126 -4.16 -15.86 5.56
N SER A 127 -4.77 -16.80 6.27
CA SER A 127 -5.98 -16.50 7.05
C SER A 127 -6.05 -17.28 8.36
N ASN A 128 -6.64 -16.63 9.36
CA ASN A 128 -7.01 -17.28 10.62
C ASN A 128 -8.29 -18.12 10.54
N HIS A 129 -8.94 -18.18 9.37
CA HIS A 129 -10.10 -19.03 9.08
C HIS A 129 -9.98 -19.66 7.69
N GLY A 130 -10.54 -20.87 7.49
CA GLY A 130 -10.52 -21.54 6.18
C GLY A 130 -11.47 -20.97 5.12
N ARG A 131 -12.26 -19.93 5.43
CA ARG A 131 -13.40 -19.48 4.59
C ARG A 131 -12.98 -18.92 3.23
N LEU A 132 -11.77 -18.38 3.13
CA LEU A 132 -11.27 -17.73 1.91
C LEU A 132 -10.60 -18.72 0.94
N ALA A 133 -10.53 -20.01 1.27
CA ALA A 133 -9.82 -21.03 0.47
C ALA A 133 -10.37 -21.15 -0.95
N ASP A 134 -11.69 -21.31 -1.10
CA ASP A 134 -12.33 -21.47 -2.41
C ASP A 134 -12.17 -20.21 -3.27
N LEU A 135 -12.24 -19.03 -2.65
CA LEU A 135 -12.04 -17.74 -3.32
C LEU A 135 -10.61 -17.60 -3.85
N ALA A 136 -9.61 -17.86 -3.02
CA ALA A 136 -8.20 -17.81 -3.42
C ALA A 136 -7.92 -18.84 -4.53
N GLY A 137 -8.43 -20.06 -4.37
CA GLY A 137 -8.34 -21.13 -5.36
C GLY A 137 -8.96 -20.77 -6.71
N PHE A 138 -10.10 -20.07 -6.73
CA PHE A 138 -10.73 -19.58 -7.96
C PHE A 138 -9.83 -18.64 -8.77
N TYR A 139 -9.01 -17.83 -8.10
CA TYR A 139 -8.01 -16.96 -8.75
C TYR A 139 -6.66 -17.64 -8.97
N GLY A 140 -6.50 -18.91 -8.58
CA GLY A 140 -5.25 -19.65 -8.71
C GLY A 140 -4.16 -19.21 -7.73
N VAL A 141 -4.54 -18.56 -6.63
CA VAL A 141 -3.59 -18.07 -5.61
C VAL A 141 -3.51 -19.07 -4.46
N PRO A 142 -2.29 -19.47 -4.03
CA PRO A 142 -2.10 -20.32 -2.85
C PRO A 142 -2.79 -19.75 -1.60
N PHE A 143 -3.38 -20.64 -0.81
CA PHE A 143 -4.07 -20.30 0.42
C PHE A 143 -3.57 -21.16 1.57
N GLU A 144 -3.32 -20.53 2.72
CA GLU A 144 -2.95 -21.22 3.94
C GLU A 144 -3.81 -20.75 5.12
N HIS A 145 -4.38 -21.72 5.81
CA HIS A 145 -5.19 -21.51 7.01
C HIS A 145 -4.37 -21.83 8.26
N VAL A 146 -4.17 -20.83 9.10
CA VAL A 146 -3.46 -20.95 10.39
C VAL A 146 -4.39 -20.41 11.48
N PRO A 147 -5.08 -21.27 12.25
CA PRO A 147 -6.07 -20.81 13.23
C PRO A 147 -5.40 -20.03 14.37
N VAL A 148 -6.09 -19.00 14.85
CA VAL A 148 -5.70 -18.21 16.04
C VAL A 148 -6.79 -18.38 17.09
N THR A 149 -6.49 -19.12 18.16
CA THR A 149 -7.44 -19.47 19.24
C THR A 149 -6.99 -18.96 20.61
N ASP A 150 -5.72 -18.63 20.76
CA ASP A 150 -5.07 -18.16 21.99
C ASP A 150 -3.78 -17.38 21.67
N ASP A 151 -3.09 -16.88 22.69
CA ASP A 151 -1.86 -16.10 22.49
C ASP A 151 -0.71 -16.92 21.88
N ALA A 152 -0.67 -18.23 22.10
CA ALA A 152 0.38 -19.09 21.56
C ALA A 152 0.20 -19.31 20.05
N SER A 153 -1.02 -19.61 19.63
CA SER A 153 -1.40 -19.72 18.22
C SER A 153 -1.33 -18.37 17.50
N LYS A 154 -1.62 -17.25 18.18
CA LYS A 154 -1.37 -15.90 17.64
C LYS A 154 0.11 -15.69 17.32
N ARG A 155 1.01 -16.00 18.25
CA ARG A 155 2.47 -15.91 18.01
C ARG A 155 2.88 -16.81 16.84
N ALA A 156 2.38 -18.04 16.78
CA ALA A 156 2.66 -18.95 15.67
C ALA A 156 2.16 -18.42 14.31
N PHE A 157 1.00 -17.76 14.28
CA PHE A 157 0.48 -17.08 13.09
C PHE A 157 1.41 -15.94 12.64
N GLU A 158 1.80 -15.07 13.56
CA GLU A 158 2.70 -13.95 13.27
C GLU A 158 4.09 -14.43 12.82
N ASP A 159 4.63 -15.48 13.42
CA ASP A 159 5.86 -16.13 12.98
C ASP A 159 5.72 -16.68 11.55
N ARG A 160 4.55 -17.22 11.19
CA ARG A 160 4.27 -17.67 9.83
C ARG A 160 4.19 -16.51 8.84
N VAL A 161 3.58 -15.39 9.22
CA VAL A 161 3.56 -14.16 8.41
C VAL A 161 4.99 -13.72 8.09
N ILE A 162 5.87 -13.68 9.10
CA ILE A 162 7.28 -13.35 8.89
C ILE A 162 7.97 -14.33 7.94
N ARG A 163 7.78 -15.64 8.13
CA ARG A 163 8.34 -16.64 7.21
C ARG A 163 7.83 -16.44 5.78
N ALA A 164 6.54 -16.14 5.60
CA ALA A 164 5.97 -15.88 4.28
C ALA A 164 6.58 -14.62 3.63
N VAL A 165 6.88 -13.60 4.44
CA VAL A 165 7.54 -12.39 3.97
C VAL A 165 8.94 -12.71 3.42
N GLU A 166 9.68 -13.57 4.10
CA GLU A 166 11.03 -14.00 3.69
C GLU A 166 10.99 -14.99 2.51
N GLU A 167 10.13 -16.01 2.56
CA GLU A 167 9.98 -17.05 1.52
C GLU A 167 9.55 -16.50 0.17
N HIS A 168 8.75 -15.44 0.18
CA HIS A 168 8.17 -14.86 -1.02
C HIS A 168 8.68 -13.45 -1.31
N ASP A 169 9.76 -12.97 -0.70
CA ASP A 169 10.30 -11.62 -0.91
C ASP A 169 9.18 -10.55 -0.90
N ILE A 170 8.26 -10.66 0.07
CA ILE A 170 7.11 -9.76 0.15
C ILE A 170 7.62 -8.37 0.46
N GLU A 171 7.03 -7.37 -0.18
CA GLU A 171 7.33 -5.95 -0.02
C GLU A 171 6.22 -5.24 0.78
N LEU A 172 4.97 -5.68 0.61
CA LEU A 172 3.80 -5.16 1.31
C LEU A 172 2.94 -6.28 1.91
N VAL A 173 2.50 -6.11 3.16
CA VAL A 173 1.45 -6.91 3.77
C VAL A 173 0.14 -6.12 3.78
N VAL A 174 -0.96 -6.74 3.37
CA VAL A 174 -2.28 -6.13 3.32
C VAL A 174 -3.23 -6.85 4.26
N LEU A 175 -3.79 -6.13 5.23
CA LEU A 175 -4.86 -6.62 6.10
C LEU A 175 -6.21 -6.41 5.42
N ALA A 176 -6.62 -7.35 4.57
CA ALA A 176 -7.91 -7.32 3.88
C ALA A 176 -9.05 -7.73 4.82
N ARG A 177 -9.40 -6.81 5.74
CA ARG A 177 -10.34 -7.08 6.87
C ARG A 177 -9.90 -8.26 7.72
N TYR A 178 -8.60 -8.35 7.99
CA TYR A 178 -8.06 -9.23 9.01
C TYR A 178 -8.42 -8.70 10.41
N MET A 179 -9.09 -9.51 11.22
CA MET A 179 -9.74 -9.04 12.44
C MET A 179 -8.93 -9.28 13.72
N GLN A 180 -7.74 -9.87 13.63
CA GLN A 180 -6.84 -10.01 14.79
C GLN A 180 -5.94 -8.79 14.90
N ILE A 181 -5.81 -8.27 16.12
CA ILE A 181 -4.86 -7.19 16.43
C ILE A 181 -3.45 -7.75 16.30
N LEU A 182 -2.57 -7.13 15.52
CA LEU A 182 -1.17 -7.54 15.41
C LEU A 182 -0.39 -7.18 16.69
N SER A 183 0.63 -7.98 17.02
CA SER A 183 1.55 -7.64 18.12
C SER A 183 2.39 -6.39 17.80
N PRO A 184 2.79 -5.62 18.83
CA PRO A 184 3.73 -4.51 18.65
C PRO A 184 5.03 -4.93 17.95
N GLU A 185 5.50 -6.15 18.21
CA GLU A 185 6.70 -6.72 17.61
C GLU A 185 6.55 -6.90 16.09
N LEU A 186 5.43 -7.44 15.64
CA LEU A 186 5.15 -7.58 14.20
C LEU A 186 4.97 -6.21 13.53
N CYS A 187 4.26 -5.28 14.17
CA CYS A 187 4.09 -3.91 13.68
C CYS A 187 5.45 -3.20 13.52
N ALA A 188 6.35 -3.35 14.48
CA ALA A 188 7.69 -2.75 14.42
C ALA A 188 8.54 -3.38 13.30
N ARG A 189 8.51 -4.71 13.16
CA ARG A 189 9.29 -5.44 12.15
C ARG A 189 8.87 -5.12 10.72
N LEU A 190 7.60 -4.83 10.49
CA LEU A 190 7.04 -4.50 9.18
C LEU A 190 6.56 -3.03 9.10
N SER A 191 7.18 -2.15 9.88
CA SER A 191 6.83 -0.73 9.91
C SER A 191 6.87 -0.10 8.52
N GLY A 192 5.84 0.66 8.16
CA GLY A 192 5.68 1.26 6.83
C GLY A 192 5.40 0.26 5.70
N ARG A 193 5.17 -1.02 6.02
CA ARG A 193 4.97 -2.11 5.04
C ARG A 193 3.74 -2.96 5.32
N ILE A 194 2.84 -2.49 6.20
CA ILE A 194 1.53 -3.11 6.42
C ILE A 194 0.44 -2.06 6.18
N ILE A 195 -0.48 -2.32 5.25
CA ILE A 195 -1.67 -1.49 5.02
C ILE A 195 -2.89 -2.21 5.58
N ASN A 196 -3.68 -1.50 6.38
CA ASN A 196 -4.97 -1.96 6.90
C ASN A 196 -6.14 -1.19 6.29
N ILE A 197 -7.34 -1.78 6.36
CA ILE A 197 -8.60 -1.12 6.03
C ILE A 197 -9.59 -1.31 7.18
N HIS A 198 -10.24 -0.23 7.57
CA HIS A 198 -11.39 -0.29 8.46
C HIS A 198 -12.49 0.66 8.00
N HIS A 199 -13.72 0.33 8.36
CA HIS A 199 -14.84 1.25 8.21
C HIS A 199 -14.65 2.38 9.22
N SER A 200 -14.52 3.62 8.77
CA SER A 200 -14.79 4.76 9.62
C SER A 200 -15.01 6.03 8.81
N PHE A 201 -16.03 6.77 9.23
CA PHE A 201 -16.03 8.23 9.29
C PHE A 201 -16.99 8.64 10.43
N LEU A 202 -16.86 9.85 10.93
CA LEU A 202 -17.54 10.32 12.15
C LEU A 202 -19.08 10.37 12.04
N PRO A 203 -19.82 10.04 13.12
CA PRO A 203 -19.31 9.51 14.39
C PRO A 203 -18.81 8.07 14.24
N GLY A 204 -17.60 7.79 14.76
CA GLY A 204 -17.01 6.46 14.74
C GLY A 204 -17.79 5.53 15.67
N PHE A 205 -18.48 4.55 15.10
CA PHE A 205 -19.24 3.56 15.87
C PHE A 205 -18.32 2.46 16.37
N LYS A 206 -18.00 2.47 17.66
CA LYS A 206 -17.20 1.42 18.31
C LYS A 206 -18.10 0.23 18.71
N GLY A 207 -17.50 -0.95 18.84
CA GLY A 207 -18.16 -2.15 19.35
C GLY A 207 -18.96 -2.93 18.30
N ALA A 208 -19.84 -3.82 18.77
CA ALA A 208 -20.53 -4.76 17.89
C ALA A 208 -21.53 -4.08 16.94
N ASN A 209 -21.64 -4.62 15.73
CA ASN A 209 -22.61 -4.22 14.69
C ASN A 209 -22.60 -2.72 14.34
N PRO A 210 -21.46 -2.17 13.88
CA PRO A 210 -21.32 -0.74 13.55
C PRO A 210 -22.38 -0.24 12.55
N TYR A 211 -22.75 -1.05 11.55
CA TYR A 211 -23.79 -0.68 10.58
C TYR A 211 -25.20 -0.59 11.16
N LYS A 212 -25.52 -1.35 12.21
CA LYS A 212 -26.80 -1.20 12.92
C LYS A 212 -26.83 0.13 13.69
N GLN A 213 -25.71 0.51 14.30
CA GLN A 213 -25.58 1.80 14.99
C GLN A 213 -25.68 2.96 13.99
N ALA A 214 -25.00 2.86 12.85
CA ALA A 214 -25.07 3.84 11.76
C ALA A 214 -26.50 4.02 11.23
N HIS A 215 -27.22 2.91 10.99
CA HIS A 215 -28.62 2.94 10.59
C HIS A 215 -29.51 3.62 11.63
N ALA A 216 -29.40 3.21 12.90
CA ALA A 216 -30.19 3.80 13.99
C ALA A 216 -29.92 5.30 14.17
N ARG A 217 -28.69 5.75 13.90
CA ARG A 217 -28.31 7.16 13.96
C ARG A 217 -28.76 7.97 12.74
N GLY A 218 -29.18 7.30 11.66
CA GLY A 218 -29.64 7.92 10.43
C GLY A 218 -28.54 8.63 9.65
N VAL A 219 -27.31 8.07 9.64
CA VAL A 219 -26.15 8.68 8.98
C VAL A 219 -26.43 9.01 7.51
N LYS A 220 -25.66 9.96 6.96
CA LYS A 220 -25.75 10.38 5.55
C LYS A 220 -24.48 10.10 4.77
N LEU A 221 -23.48 9.53 5.44
CA LEU A 221 -22.21 9.13 4.88
C LEU A 221 -21.81 7.78 5.48
N ILE A 222 -21.23 6.94 4.64
CA ILE A 222 -20.44 5.78 5.02
C ILE A 222 -19.07 5.97 4.40
N GLY A 223 -18.02 5.55 5.10
CA GLY A 223 -16.66 5.68 4.60
C GLY A 223 -15.75 4.59 5.12
N ALA A 224 -14.57 4.57 4.53
CA ALA A 224 -13.49 3.67 4.88
C ALA A 224 -12.17 4.44 4.89
N THR A 225 -11.24 3.98 5.73
CA THR A 225 -9.91 4.55 5.86
C THR A 225 -8.88 3.44 5.68
N ALA A 226 -7.99 3.60 4.70
CA ALA A 226 -6.80 2.79 4.56
C ALA A 226 -5.61 3.52 5.18
N HIS A 227 -4.82 2.82 5.98
CA HIS A 227 -3.71 3.43 6.72
C HIS A 227 -2.58 2.42 6.92
N PHE A 228 -1.38 2.90 7.20
CA PHE A 228 -0.29 2.05 7.66
C PHE A 228 -0.57 1.55 9.08
N VAL A 229 -0.23 0.30 9.37
CA VAL A 229 -0.39 -0.26 10.72
C VAL A 229 0.73 0.22 11.63
N THR A 230 0.37 0.61 12.85
CA THR A 230 1.29 0.91 13.96
C THR A 230 0.88 0.07 15.18
N SER A 231 1.52 0.28 16.33
CA SER A 231 1.08 -0.30 17.60
C SER A 231 -0.25 0.27 18.09
N ASP A 232 -0.64 1.46 17.60
CA ASP A 232 -1.90 2.11 17.94
C ASP A 232 -3.00 1.63 16.99
N LEU A 233 -3.98 0.92 17.55
CA LEU A 233 -5.02 0.25 16.78
C LEU A 233 -5.84 1.24 15.95
N ASP A 234 -5.86 1.03 14.63
CA ASP A 234 -6.60 1.83 13.64
C ASP A 234 -6.23 3.34 13.62
N GLU A 235 -5.04 3.72 14.11
CA GLU A 235 -4.62 5.11 14.26
C GLU A 235 -3.30 5.46 13.54
N GLY A 236 -2.79 4.55 12.70
CA GLY A 236 -1.57 4.80 11.95
C GLY A 236 -1.74 5.80 10.80
N PRO A 237 -0.63 6.18 10.13
CA PRO A 237 -0.64 7.19 9.06
C PRO A 237 -1.63 6.85 7.94
N ILE A 238 -2.61 7.73 7.74
CA ILE A 238 -3.65 7.58 6.73
C ILE A 238 -3.03 7.62 5.33
N VAL A 239 -3.38 6.66 4.49
CA VAL A 239 -3.00 6.60 3.06
C VAL A 239 -4.15 7.09 2.18
N GLU A 240 -5.38 6.62 2.43
CA GLU A 240 -6.55 6.98 1.63
C GLU A 240 -7.83 6.95 2.48
N GLN A 241 -8.78 7.81 2.12
CA GLN A 241 -10.14 7.80 2.66
C GLN A 241 -11.17 8.05 1.57
N ASN A 242 -12.20 7.21 1.51
CA ASN A 242 -13.37 7.48 0.67
C ASN A 242 -14.65 7.49 1.48
N VAL A 243 -15.64 8.24 0.98
CA VAL A 243 -16.98 8.31 1.54
C VAL A 243 -18.03 8.23 0.43
N VAL A 244 -19.16 7.63 0.75
CA VAL A 244 -20.34 7.56 -0.09
C VAL A 244 -21.56 8.07 0.66
N ARG A 245 -22.42 8.79 -0.07
CA ARG A 245 -23.67 9.30 0.48
C ARG A 245 -24.71 8.18 0.60
N VAL A 246 -25.37 8.13 1.75
CA VAL A 246 -26.50 7.23 2.02
C VAL A 246 -27.70 8.04 2.52
N ASP A 247 -28.88 7.43 2.50
CA ASP A 247 -30.12 8.07 2.93
C ASP A 247 -30.98 7.15 3.80
N HIS A 248 -32.15 7.65 4.19
CA HIS A 248 -33.06 6.98 5.12
C HIS A 248 -33.79 5.77 4.52
N SER A 249 -33.71 5.55 3.20
CA SER A 249 -34.35 4.41 2.54
C SER A 249 -33.55 3.12 2.70
N ARG A 250 -32.28 3.21 3.11
CA ARG A 250 -31.36 2.08 3.22
C ARG A 250 -31.52 1.36 4.56
N SER A 251 -31.68 0.04 4.49
CA SER A 251 -31.59 -0.85 5.64
C SER A 251 -30.15 -1.01 6.14
N ALA A 252 -29.97 -1.47 7.39
CA ALA A 252 -28.64 -1.76 7.93
C ALA A 252 -27.83 -2.77 7.10
N ARG A 253 -28.50 -3.72 6.42
CA ARG A 253 -27.85 -4.70 5.52
C ARG A 253 -27.33 -4.03 4.26
N GLU A 254 -28.09 -3.10 3.67
CA GLU A 254 -27.65 -2.34 2.51
C GLU A 254 -26.50 -1.39 2.87
N LEU A 255 -26.57 -0.75 4.05
CA LEU A 255 -25.45 0.06 4.55
C LEU A 255 -24.17 -0.75 4.71
N MET A 256 -24.27 -2.00 5.17
CA MET A 256 -23.14 -2.92 5.26
C MET A 256 -22.56 -3.23 3.88
N ALA A 257 -23.39 -3.56 2.89
CA ALA A 257 -22.93 -3.83 1.52
C ALA A 257 -22.22 -2.60 0.92
N ILE A 258 -22.82 -1.42 1.05
CA ILE A 258 -22.23 -0.14 0.63
C ILE A 258 -20.87 0.09 1.32
N GLY A 259 -20.78 -0.21 2.62
CA GLY A 259 -19.53 -0.09 3.36
C GLY A 259 -18.45 -1.07 2.88
N GLN A 260 -18.81 -2.30 2.53
CA GLN A 260 -17.88 -3.29 1.97
C GLN A 260 -17.35 -2.86 0.60
N ASP A 261 -18.19 -2.26 -0.23
CA ASP A 261 -17.76 -1.70 -1.52
C ASP A 261 -16.75 -0.56 -1.33
N GLU A 262 -17.04 0.37 -0.41
CA GLU A 262 -16.13 1.49 -0.12
C GLU A 262 -14.82 1.03 0.53
N GLU A 263 -14.84 0.02 1.40
CA GLU A 263 -13.63 -0.59 1.95
C GLU A 263 -12.75 -1.20 0.86
N SER A 264 -13.35 -1.98 -0.04
CA SER A 264 -12.64 -2.62 -1.14
C SER A 264 -11.97 -1.58 -2.04
N ARG A 265 -12.74 -0.55 -2.45
CA ARG A 265 -12.24 0.53 -3.29
C ARG A 265 -11.12 1.32 -2.61
N THR A 266 -11.29 1.68 -1.34
CA THR A 266 -10.32 2.46 -0.57
C THR A 266 -9.03 1.67 -0.37
N LEU A 267 -9.13 0.39 -0.01
CA LEU A 267 -7.96 -0.47 0.16
C LEU A 267 -7.20 -0.64 -1.15
N THR A 268 -7.90 -0.96 -2.24
CA THR A 268 -7.29 -1.09 -3.57
C THR A 268 -6.54 0.18 -3.98
N GLN A 269 -7.13 1.36 -3.74
CA GLN A 269 -6.51 2.62 -4.11
C GLN A 269 -5.22 2.87 -3.30
N ALA A 270 -5.25 2.59 -1.99
CA ALA A 270 -4.07 2.68 -1.14
C ALA A 270 -2.96 1.71 -1.56
N VAL A 271 -3.32 0.45 -1.85
CA VAL A 271 -2.37 -0.57 -2.34
C VAL A 271 -1.78 -0.15 -3.69
N ARG A 272 -2.60 0.39 -4.60
CA ARG A 272 -2.11 0.91 -5.89
C ARG A 272 -1.09 2.03 -5.70
N TRP A 273 -1.41 3.02 -4.87
CA TRP A 273 -0.48 4.12 -4.59
C TRP A 273 0.82 3.62 -3.97
N PHE A 274 0.76 2.63 -3.08
CA PHE A 274 1.95 2.03 -2.51
C PHE A 274 2.80 1.33 -3.59
N ALA A 275 2.18 0.47 -4.40
CA ALA A 275 2.84 -0.27 -5.48
C ALA A 275 3.41 0.63 -6.59
N GLU A 276 2.83 1.82 -6.80
CA GLU A 276 3.35 2.81 -7.75
C GLU A 276 4.38 3.79 -7.12
N HIS A 277 4.81 3.51 -5.89
CA HIS A 277 5.75 4.31 -5.10
C HIS A 277 5.29 5.76 -4.91
N ARG A 278 3.98 5.96 -4.74
CA ARG A 278 3.33 7.28 -4.59
C ARG A 278 3.12 7.70 -3.14
N VAL A 279 3.34 6.79 -2.18
CA VAL A 279 3.10 7.02 -0.75
C VAL A 279 4.43 7.21 -0.03
N LEU A 280 4.64 8.36 0.62
CA LEU A 280 5.81 8.62 1.45
C LEU A 280 5.38 8.96 2.87
N LEU A 281 6.06 8.40 3.87
CA LEU A 281 5.81 8.68 5.29
C LEU A 281 6.40 10.02 5.73
N ASP A 282 5.58 10.84 6.37
CA ASP A 282 5.95 12.09 7.02
C ASP A 282 5.50 12.07 8.48
N GLY A 283 6.22 11.34 9.32
CA GLY A 283 5.83 11.11 10.72
C GLY A 283 4.48 10.38 10.82
N ALA A 284 3.48 11.04 11.41
CA ALA A 284 2.14 10.48 11.62
C ALA A 284 1.20 10.62 10.40
N ARG A 285 1.68 11.14 9.27
CA ARG A 285 0.90 11.36 8.05
C ARG A 285 1.63 10.85 6.81
N THR A 286 0.98 10.95 5.66
CA THR A 286 1.55 10.55 4.37
C THR A 286 1.53 11.70 3.37
N ILE A 287 2.48 11.68 2.44
CA ILE A 287 2.47 12.45 1.20
C ILE A 287 2.06 11.49 0.08
N ILE A 288 1.08 11.90 -0.73
CA ILE A 288 0.57 11.11 -1.86
C ILE A 288 0.80 11.86 -3.17
N PHE A 289 1.71 11.36 -4.01
CA PHE A 289 1.98 11.92 -5.34
C PHE A 289 1.02 11.30 -6.38
N ARG A 290 0.04 12.07 -6.87
CA ARG A 290 -1.06 11.57 -7.73
C ARG A 290 -0.74 11.56 -9.21
#